data_AF-A0A1H1ZGB1-F1
#
_entry.id   AF-A0A1H1ZGB1-F1
#
_cell.length_a   1.000
_cell.length_b   1.000
_cell.length_c   1.000
_cell.angle_alpha   90.00
_cell.angle_beta   90.00
_cell.angle_gamma   90.00
#
_symmetry.space_group_name_H-M   'P 1'
#
loop_
_entity.id
_entity.type
_entity.pdbx_description
1 polymer ?
#
loop_
_entity_poly.entity_id
_entity_poly.type
_entity_poly.pdbx_seq_one_letter_code
_entity_poly.pdbx_strand_id
1 'polypeptide(L)'
;MKRFLAGSLAGVTALAVTAGCANQFQQLEPKLELRQAAQELGATGKSGFTIKAGGNVDDLIALAKKDDSTFKEEDADILRKLYNSSFTVAWDKAGEGVADDKALINATIDGVTGAEVRVVDQVAYVKVPVNELVTKFGGKQSDVDELSTEMGNAIPGIDALIAGSWVSVDSKDLTKLAQGTTGVAPSADPAQNDAIAAELKTSAENLLEGATIVRDEKDKTHLVATTTTVKAFTEAKRFVEAAAKLAGEGTGDLLNESLGSELEKPPADKPIVLDLWVDNGKFKAFEVNFLQFVEGNTGRATLRVEIADGADIAVPDNVTKLDVTKIFEAINGAAGAGAPTGLGGGDAKTWAELIGSQATLKALSEGGKPAAHLKDAAADMTIPGVTVKVVGGGKAQVTSGSSVVCLTVPATTSGKSKVAEGAC
;
A
#
# COMPACT_ATOMS: atom_id res chain seq x y z
N MET A 1 -8.79 11.61 -4.29
CA MET A 1 -8.17 10.56 -3.46
C MET A 1 -9.08 10.06 -2.31
N LYS A 2 -9.67 10.93 -1.48
CA LYS A 2 -10.47 10.53 -0.30
C LYS A 2 -11.75 9.71 -0.59
N ARG A 3 -12.44 9.97 -1.71
CA ARG A 3 -13.59 9.15 -2.17
C ARG A 3 -13.19 7.79 -2.77
N PHE A 4 -11.91 7.59 -3.05
CA PHE A 4 -11.38 6.40 -3.72
C PHE A 4 -11.11 5.26 -2.71
N LEU A 5 -10.62 5.61 -1.51
CA LEU A 5 -10.37 4.69 -0.40
C LEU A 5 -11.64 3.96 0.07
N ALA A 6 -12.78 4.66 0.12
CA ALA A 6 -14.07 4.08 0.48
C ALA A 6 -14.57 3.04 -0.57
N GLY A 7 -14.25 3.25 -1.85
CA GLY A 7 -14.61 2.32 -2.93
C GLY A 7 -13.73 1.05 -2.96
N SER A 8 -12.44 1.18 -2.68
CA SER A 8 -11.51 0.03 -2.60
C SER A 8 -11.76 -0.87 -1.39
N LEU A 9 -12.15 -0.29 -0.24
CA LEU A 9 -12.50 -1.06 0.96
C LEU A 9 -13.75 -1.92 0.76
N ALA A 10 -14.75 -1.42 0.01
CA ALA A 10 -15.95 -2.18 -0.33
C ALA A 10 -15.68 -3.38 -1.28
N GLY A 11 -14.60 -3.32 -2.07
CA GLY A 11 -14.17 -4.43 -2.93
C GLY A 11 -13.46 -5.53 -2.14
N VAL A 12 -12.57 -5.17 -1.21
CA VAL A 12 -11.80 -6.14 -0.41
C VAL A 12 -12.66 -6.84 0.65
N THR A 13 -13.69 -6.17 1.19
CA THR A 13 -14.57 -6.77 2.20
C THR A 13 -15.46 -7.88 1.64
N ALA A 14 -15.74 -7.95 0.33
CA ALA A 14 -16.61 -8.97 -0.25
C ALA A 14 -16.07 -10.42 -0.16
N LEU A 15 -14.81 -10.63 0.26
CA LEU A 15 -14.10 -11.91 0.22
C LEU A 15 -14.23 -12.80 1.48
N ALA A 16 -14.85 -12.32 2.57
CA ALA A 16 -14.95 -13.10 3.81
C ALA A 16 -16.39 -13.53 4.09
N VAL A 17 -16.81 -14.71 3.61
CA VAL A 17 -18.11 -15.30 3.98
C VAL A 17 -17.93 -16.76 4.34
N THR A 18 -18.27 -17.14 5.57
CA THR A 18 -18.36 -18.54 6.02
C THR A 18 -19.71 -18.82 6.68
N ALA A 19 -20.22 -20.04 6.47
CA ALA A 19 -21.63 -20.43 6.52
C ALA A 19 -22.53 -19.94 7.68
N GLY A 20 -23.75 -19.52 7.29
CA GLY A 20 -24.93 -19.42 8.15
C GLY A 20 -26.23 -19.25 7.34
N CYS A 21 -27.16 -20.19 7.50
CA CYS A 21 -28.58 -20.17 7.10
C CYS A 21 -28.95 -20.44 5.63
N ALA A 22 -29.54 -21.62 5.42
CA ALA A 22 -30.25 -22.08 4.23
C ALA A 22 -31.77 -21.98 4.44
N ASN A 23 -32.50 -21.34 3.50
CA ASN A 23 -33.86 -21.69 3.00
C ASN A 23 -34.66 -20.45 2.52
N GLN A 24 -34.93 -20.34 1.19
CA GLN A 24 -36.00 -19.57 0.49
C GLN A 24 -35.79 -19.39 -1.04
N PHE A 25 -36.44 -20.21 -1.86
CA PHE A 25 -35.81 -20.97 -2.95
C PHE A 25 -35.77 -20.45 -4.42
N GLN A 26 -35.88 -19.15 -4.76
CA GLN A 26 -35.73 -18.75 -6.20
C GLN A 26 -34.90 -17.47 -6.48
N GLN A 27 -34.89 -16.48 -5.59
CA GLN A 27 -33.84 -15.44 -5.60
C GLN A 27 -32.58 -15.88 -4.84
N LEU A 28 -32.60 -17.06 -4.23
CA LEU A 28 -31.48 -17.62 -3.50
C LEU A 28 -30.42 -18.28 -4.37
N GLU A 29 -30.69 -18.71 -5.60
CA GLU A 29 -29.68 -19.48 -6.35
C GLU A 29 -28.36 -18.70 -6.55
N PRO A 30 -28.36 -17.45 -7.06
CA PRO A 30 -27.13 -16.67 -7.16
C PRO A 30 -26.50 -16.33 -5.80
N LYS A 31 -27.32 -15.99 -4.80
CA LYS A 31 -26.84 -15.65 -3.44
C LYS A 31 -26.22 -16.86 -2.74
N LEU A 32 -26.82 -18.03 -2.89
CA LEU A 32 -26.36 -19.30 -2.33
C LEU A 32 -25.08 -19.76 -3.02
N GLU A 33 -25.02 -19.67 -4.35
CA GLU A 33 -23.81 -19.99 -5.10
C GLU A 33 -22.64 -19.09 -4.67
N LEU A 34 -22.87 -17.78 -4.54
CA LEU A 34 -21.85 -16.85 -4.06
C LEU A 34 -21.39 -17.18 -2.63
N ARG A 35 -22.33 -17.51 -1.73
CA ARG A 35 -22.01 -17.94 -0.36
C ARG A 35 -21.18 -19.22 -0.34
N GLN A 36 -21.50 -20.20 -1.18
CA GLN A 36 -20.74 -21.45 -1.31
C GLN A 36 -19.34 -21.19 -1.87
N ALA A 37 -19.23 -20.33 -2.88
CA ALA A 37 -17.96 -19.97 -3.49
C ALA A 37 -17.01 -19.27 -2.51
N ALA A 38 -17.54 -18.36 -1.69
CA ALA A 38 -16.77 -17.72 -0.63
C ALA A 38 -16.39 -18.70 0.49
N GLN A 39 -17.27 -19.65 0.84
CA GLN A 39 -16.97 -20.71 1.80
C GLN A 39 -15.85 -21.63 1.30
N GLU A 40 -15.90 -22.06 0.04
CA GLU A 40 -14.85 -22.88 -0.57
C GLU A 40 -13.52 -22.13 -0.56
N LEU A 41 -13.53 -20.86 -0.97
CA LEU A 41 -12.33 -20.02 -0.93
C LEU A 41 -11.71 -19.95 0.48
N GLY A 42 -12.53 -19.73 1.51
CA GLY A 42 -12.08 -19.68 2.90
C GLY A 42 -11.60 -21.03 3.46
N ALA A 43 -12.10 -22.16 2.91
CA ALA A 43 -11.76 -23.51 3.37
C ALA A 43 -10.50 -24.10 2.72
N THR A 44 -10.02 -23.53 1.61
CA THR A 44 -8.90 -24.10 0.84
C THR A 44 -7.59 -24.19 1.62
N GLY A 45 -7.37 -23.33 2.62
CA GLY A 45 -6.09 -23.20 3.35
C GLY A 45 -4.95 -22.63 2.49
N LYS A 46 -5.00 -22.86 1.17
CA LYS A 46 -4.03 -22.40 0.18
C LYS A 46 -4.76 -21.72 -0.98
N SER A 47 -4.55 -20.43 -1.15
CA SER A 47 -5.19 -19.64 -2.21
C SER A 47 -4.40 -18.37 -2.50
N GLY A 48 -4.82 -17.62 -3.51
CA GLY A 48 -4.31 -16.29 -3.78
C GLY A 48 -5.28 -15.45 -4.58
N PHE A 49 -4.92 -14.20 -4.78
CA PHE A 49 -5.64 -13.30 -5.68
C PHE A 49 -4.67 -12.36 -6.38
N THR A 50 -5.00 -11.99 -7.61
CA THR A 50 -4.30 -11.01 -8.42
C THR A 50 -5.17 -9.77 -8.57
N ILE A 51 -4.68 -8.64 -8.06
CA ILE A 51 -5.27 -7.32 -8.21
C ILE A 51 -4.68 -6.67 -9.47
N LYS A 52 -5.54 -6.18 -10.36
CA LYS A 52 -5.14 -5.42 -11.54
C LYS A 52 -6.17 -4.35 -11.90
N ALA A 53 -5.75 -3.31 -12.59
CA ALA A 53 -6.68 -2.38 -13.20
C ALA A 53 -7.33 -3.02 -14.44
N GLY A 54 -8.59 -2.71 -14.69
CA GLY A 54 -9.36 -3.20 -15.84
C GLY A 54 -10.20 -2.08 -16.47
N GLY A 55 -10.68 -2.28 -17.70
CA GLY A 55 -11.39 -1.26 -18.48
C GLY A 55 -10.49 -0.49 -19.46
N ASN A 56 -10.72 0.81 -19.58
CA ASN A 56 -9.93 1.74 -20.40
C ASN A 56 -9.19 2.78 -19.54
N VAL A 57 -7.86 2.78 -19.64
CA VAL A 57 -7.02 3.76 -18.93
C VAL A 57 -7.23 5.20 -19.42
N ASP A 58 -7.59 5.40 -20.69
CA ASP A 58 -7.80 6.75 -21.23
C ASP A 58 -9.04 7.42 -20.60
N ASP A 59 -10.03 6.64 -20.12
CA ASP A 59 -11.17 7.18 -19.37
C ASP A 59 -10.73 7.70 -17.99
N LEU A 60 -9.79 7.01 -17.34
CA LEU A 60 -9.20 7.45 -16.08
C LEU A 60 -8.32 8.70 -16.28
N ILE A 61 -7.52 8.74 -17.35
CA ILE A 61 -6.70 9.90 -17.71
C ILE A 61 -7.58 11.11 -18.04
N ALA A 62 -8.67 10.90 -18.80
CA ALA A 62 -9.62 11.97 -19.12
C ALA A 62 -10.26 12.56 -17.86
N LEU A 63 -10.61 11.70 -16.89
CA LEU A 63 -11.08 12.15 -15.58
C LEU A 63 -10.01 12.94 -14.83
N ALA A 64 -8.78 12.43 -14.76
CA ALA A 64 -7.68 13.10 -14.06
C ALA A 64 -7.37 14.48 -14.66
N LYS A 65 -7.34 14.60 -16.00
CA LYS A 65 -7.17 15.87 -16.73
C LYS A 65 -8.31 16.86 -16.46
N LYS A 66 -9.53 16.36 -16.25
CA LYS A 66 -10.70 17.20 -15.93
C LYS A 66 -10.62 17.74 -14.49
N ASP A 67 -10.17 16.91 -13.55
CA ASP A 67 -10.13 17.24 -12.13
C ASP A 67 -8.87 18.03 -11.73
N ASP A 68 -7.77 17.92 -12.49
CA ASP A 68 -6.52 18.62 -12.26
C ASP A 68 -6.00 19.31 -13.52
N SER A 69 -6.12 20.65 -13.54
CA SER A 69 -5.60 21.49 -14.64
C SER A 69 -4.08 21.47 -14.80
N THR A 70 -3.34 20.94 -13.81
CA THR A 70 -1.88 20.81 -13.85
C THR A 70 -1.42 19.44 -14.34
N PHE A 71 -2.35 18.53 -14.61
CA PHE A 71 -2.09 17.19 -15.12
C PHE A 71 -1.36 17.25 -16.47
N LYS A 72 -0.21 16.57 -16.56
CA LYS A 72 0.66 16.58 -17.74
C LYS A 72 0.65 15.24 -18.46
N GLU A 73 1.32 15.19 -19.61
CA GLU A 73 1.44 13.94 -20.35
C GLU A 73 2.35 12.93 -19.65
N GLU A 74 3.31 13.40 -18.85
CA GLU A 74 4.12 12.53 -17.99
C GLU A 74 3.25 11.82 -16.93
N ASP A 75 2.23 12.50 -16.39
CA ASP A 75 1.28 11.88 -15.45
C ASP A 75 0.40 10.85 -16.16
N ALA A 76 0.01 11.11 -17.42
CA ALA A 76 -0.73 10.15 -18.25
C ALA A 76 0.10 8.86 -18.47
N ASP A 77 1.38 9.00 -18.81
CA ASP A 77 2.30 7.88 -18.98
C ASP A 77 2.44 7.06 -17.70
N ILE A 78 2.60 7.71 -16.54
CA ILE A 78 2.64 7.04 -15.23
C ILE A 78 1.34 6.27 -14.96
N LEU A 79 0.17 6.88 -15.22
CA LEU A 79 -1.11 6.19 -15.05
C LEU A 79 -1.21 4.96 -15.96
N ARG A 80 -0.76 5.03 -17.22
CA ARG A 80 -0.72 3.87 -18.13
C ARG A 80 0.16 2.76 -17.60
N LYS A 81 1.34 3.09 -17.09
CA LYS A 81 2.26 2.11 -16.49
C LYS A 81 1.65 1.42 -15.27
N LEU A 82 1.03 2.20 -14.37
CA LEU A 82 0.33 1.67 -13.20
C LEU A 82 -0.86 0.79 -13.60
N TYR A 83 -1.58 1.19 -14.64
CA TYR A 83 -2.73 0.44 -15.14
C TYR A 83 -2.35 -0.91 -15.75
N ASN A 84 -1.17 -0.98 -16.37
CA ASN A 84 -0.56 -2.21 -16.87
C ASN A 84 0.12 -3.04 -15.78
N SER A 85 0.01 -2.66 -14.51
CA SER A 85 0.60 -3.36 -13.39
C SER A 85 -0.42 -4.27 -12.70
N SER A 86 0.08 -5.34 -12.08
CA SER A 86 -0.73 -6.27 -11.29
C SER A 86 0.02 -6.76 -10.06
N PHE A 87 -0.72 -7.06 -9.00
CA PHE A 87 -0.19 -7.52 -7.72
C PHE A 87 -0.87 -8.83 -7.35
N THR A 88 -0.10 -9.88 -7.15
CA THR A 88 -0.60 -11.17 -6.69
C THR A 88 -0.23 -11.36 -5.23
N VAL A 89 -1.22 -11.70 -4.40
CA VAL A 89 -1.03 -12.14 -3.03
C VAL A 89 -1.47 -13.59 -2.95
N ALA A 90 -0.64 -14.47 -2.39
CA ALA A 90 -0.98 -15.87 -2.16
C ALA A 90 -0.52 -16.31 -0.78
N TRP A 91 -1.19 -17.32 -0.24
CA TRP A 91 -0.89 -17.92 1.05
C TRP A 91 -1.05 -19.44 1.00
N ASP A 92 -0.32 -20.10 1.89
CA ASP A 92 -0.35 -21.53 2.15
C ASP A 92 -0.38 -21.70 3.67
N LYS A 93 -1.57 -21.91 4.23
CA LYS A 93 -1.78 -22.14 5.65
C LYS A 93 -1.42 -23.58 5.96
N ALA A 94 -0.36 -23.78 6.74
CA ALA A 94 0.03 -25.09 7.22
C ALA A 94 -0.34 -25.21 8.71
N GLY A 95 -0.98 -26.31 9.09
CA GLY A 95 -1.23 -26.60 10.51
C GLY A 95 -2.06 -25.57 11.29
N GLU A 96 -1.84 -25.56 12.61
CA GLU A 96 -2.41 -24.59 13.55
C GLU A 96 -1.33 -23.56 13.94
N GLY A 97 -1.65 -22.27 13.80
CA GLY A 97 -0.72 -21.17 14.10
C GLY A 97 -0.27 -20.46 12.83
N VAL A 98 0.80 -19.65 12.95
CA VAL A 98 1.39 -18.85 11.86
C VAL A 98 2.86 -19.23 11.58
N ALA A 99 3.37 -20.25 12.26
CA ALA A 99 4.81 -20.54 12.27
C ALA A 99 5.27 -21.25 10.99
N ASP A 100 4.41 -22.07 10.42
CA ASP A 100 4.57 -22.85 9.19
C ASP A 100 3.75 -22.29 8.02
N ASP A 101 2.99 -21.22 8.26
CA ASP A 101 2.31 -20.45 7.22
C ASP A 101 3.30 -19.84 6.24
N LYS A 102 2.94 -19.89 4.96
CA LYS A 102 3.72 -19.26 3.89
C LYS A 102 2.90 -18.21 3.18
N ALA A 103 3.59 -17.16 2.75
CA ALA A 103 2.97 -16.06 2.01
C ALA A 103 3.83 -15.69 0.80
N LEU A 104 3.18 -15.18 -0.24
CA LEU A 104 3.80 -14.69 -1.46
C LEU A 104 3.12 -13.38 -1.84
N ILE A 105 3.91 -12.36 -2.12
CA ILE A 105 3.49 -11.13 -2.79
C ILE A 105 4.34 -11.00 -4.04
N ASN A 106 3.73 -11.03 -5.22
CA ASN A 106 4.40 -10.80 -6.49
C ASN A 106 3.81 -9.55 -7.16
N ALA A 107 4.65 -8.74 -7.78
CA ALA A 107 4.22 -7.61 -8.58
C ALA A 107 4.77 -7.73 -10.01
N THR A 108 3.90 -7.44 -10.97
CA THR A 108 4.26 -7.12 -12.34
C THR A 108 4.04 -5.63 -12.55
N ILE A 109 5.09 -4.89 -12.89
CA ILE A 109 5.06 -3.42 -12.97
C ILE A 109 5.27 -3.02 -14.43
N ASP A 110 4.20 -2.56 -15.08
CA ASP A 110 4.16 -2.26 -16.53
C ASP A 110 4.83 -3.35 -17.40
N GLY A 111 4.44 -4.60 -17.14
CA GLY A 111 4.96 -5.79 -17.82
C GLY A 111 6.33 -6.30 -17.32
N VAL A 112 7.02 -5.57 -16.44
CA VAL A 112 8.24 -6.06 -15.78
C VAL A 112 7.85 -6.98 -14.64
N THR A 113 8.13 -8.27 -14.80
CA THR A 113 7.81 -9.31 -13.81
C THR A 113 8.98 -9.54 -12.85
N GLY A 114 8.72 -10.13 -11.68
CA GLY A 114 9.77 -10.70 -10.82
C GLY A 114 10.12 -9.87 -9.60
N ALA A 115 9.37 -8.79 -9.33
CA ALA A 115 9.34 -8.17 -8.01
C ALA A 115 8.52 -9.09 -7.09
N GLU A 116 9.16 -9.66 -6.08
CA GLU A 116 8.57 -10.74 -5.31
C GLU A 116 9.06 -10.75 -3.86
N VAL A 117 8.13 -11.01 -2.95
CA VAL A 117 8.37 -11.26 -1.53
C VAL A 117 7.74 -12.60 -1.17
N ARG A 118 8.51 -13.49 -0.56
CA ARG A 118 8.01 -14.74 0.03
C ARG A 118 8.26 -14.72 1.52
N VAL A 119 7.34 -15.27 2.31
CA VAL A 119 7.60 -15.62 3.70
C VAL A 119 7.49 -17.14 3.80
N VAL A 120 8.58 -17.80 4.18
CA VAL A 120 8.64 -19.25 4.37
C VAL A 120 9.47 -19.54 5.60
N ASP A 121 8.94 -20.35 6.52
CA ASP A 121 9.61 -20.75 7.76
C ASP A 121 10.17 -19.55 8.56
N GLN A 122 9.36 -18.49 8.70
CA GLN A 122 9.71 -17.24 9.38
C GLN A 122 10.90 -16.46 8.76
N VAL A 123 11.24 -16.74 7.51
CA VAL A 123 12.23 -15.98 6.75
C VAL A 123 11.53 -15.28 5.59
N ALA A 124 11.75 -13.97 5.46
CA ALA A 124 11.31 -13.21 4.32
C ALA A 124 12.37 -13.27 3.22
N TYR A 125 11.98 -13.64 2.01
CA TYR A 125 12.81 -13.65 0.82
C TYR A 125 12.33 -12.55 -0.10
N VAL A 126 13.23 -11.70 -0.58
CA VAL A 126 12.89 -10.55 -1.42
C VAL A 126 13.71 -10.61 -2.70
N LYS A 127 13.06 -10.30 -3.83
CA LYS A 127 13.70 -10.12 -5.12
C LYS A 127 13.04 -8.94 -5.82
N VAL A 128 13.85 -8.05 -6.42
CA VAL A 128 13.33 -6.92 -7.20
C VAL A 128 14.20 -6.74 -8.44
N PRO A 129 13.63 -6.73 -9.66
CA PRO A 129 14.40 -6.52 -10.89
C PRO A 129 14.73 -5.02 -11.06
N VAL A 130 15.56 -4.47 -10.17
CA VAL A 130 15.82 -3.02 -10.06
C VAL A 130 16.29 -2.44 -11.39
N ASN A 131 17.23 -3.10 -12.08
CA ASN A 131 17.77 -2.64 -13.37
C ASN A 131 16.69 -2.53 -14.46
N GLU A 132 15.81 -3.53 -14.55
CA GLU A 132 14.71 -3.54 -15.52
C GLU A 132 13.70 -2.44 -15.19
N LEU A 133 13.36 -2.27 -13.91
CA LEU A 133 12.46 -1.21 -13.47
C LEU A 133 13.06 0.18 -13.74
N VAL A 134 14.31 0.43 -13.34
CA VAL A 134 14.96 1.73 -13.55
C VAL A 134 15.01 2.08 -15.03
N THR A 135 15.38 1.11 -15.89
CA THR A 135 15.36 1.29 -17.34
C THR A 135 13.94 1.58 -17.85
N LYS A 136 12.95 0.84 -17.37
CA LYS A 136 11.53 0.98 -17.75
C LYS A 136 10.97 2.37 -17.40
N PHE A 137 11.45 2.95 -16.30
CA PHE A 137 11.06 4.29 -15.85
C PHE A 137 12.02 5.40 -16.34
N GLY A 138 12.93 5.10 -17.27
CA GLY A 138 13.80 6.09 -17.93
C GLY A 138 15.01 6.53 -17.12
N GLY A 139 15.34 5.84 -16.03
CA GLY A 139 16.59 6.03 -15.30
C GLY A 139 17.78 5.38 -16.03
N LYS A 140 18.99 5.68 -15.56
CA LYS A 140 20.22 5.15 -16.15
C LYS A 140 20.74 3.99 -15.33
N GLN A 141 21.21 2.95 -16.01
CA GLN A 141 21.88 1.81 -15.38
C GLN A 141 23.09 2.25 -14.55
N SER A 142 23.84 3.26 -15.00
CA SER A 142 24.98 3.81 -14.26
C SER A 142 24.63 4.30 -12.86
N ASP A 143 23.44 4.86 -12.69
CA ASP A 143 22.99 5.40 -11.40
C ASP A 143 22.69 4.24 -10.43
N VAL A 144 22.22 3.10 -10.96
CA VAL A 144 22.00 1.86 -10.19
C VAL A 144 23.33 1.19 -9.84
N ASP A 145 24.28 1.19 -10.77
CA ASP A 145 25.62 0.61 -10.55
C ASP A 145 26.38 1.40 -9.47
N GLU A 146 26.28 2.73 -9.49
CA GLU A 146 26.84 3.62 -8.45
C GLU A 146 26.18 3.35 -7.11
N LEU A 147 24.84 3.32 -7.06
CA LEU A 147 24.09 2.98 -5.84
C LEU A 147 24.46 1.60 -5.30
N SER A 148 24.58 0.59 -6.18
CA SER A 148 24.97 -0.76 -5.80
C SER A 148 26.37 -0.81 -5.21
N THR A 149 27.30 -0.02 -5.76
CA THR A 149 28.69 0.04 -5.26
C THR A 149 28.76 0.73 -3.91
N GLU A 150 28.05 1.85 -3.75
CA GLU A 150 28.01 2.60 -2.48
C GLU A 150 27.34 1.78 -1.38
N MET A 151 26.14 1.26 -1.67
CA MET A 151 25.33 0.53 -0.71
C MET A 151 25.90 -0.86 -0.43
N GLY A 152 26.43 -1.55 -1.43
CA GLY A 152 27.02 -2.90 -1.28
C GLY A 152 28.15 -2.95 -0.25
N ASN A 153 28.94 -1.87 -0.17
CA ASN A 153 30.00 -1.74 0.83
C ASN A 153 29.47 -1.46 2.24
N ALA A 154 28.33 -0.78 2.35
CA ALA A 154 27.74 -0.38 3.63
C ALA A 154 26.81 -1.46 4.22
N ILE A 155 26.05 -2.15 3.37
CA ILE A 155 25.00 -3.11 3.75
C ILE A 155 25.27 -4.42 3.01
N PRO A 156 25.90 -5.41 3.66
CA PRO A 156 26.15 -6.70 3.04
C PRO A 156 24.86 -7.35 2.51
N GLY A 157 24.89 -7.74 1.22
CA GLY A 157 23.79 -8.40 0.52
C GLY A 157 22.82 -7.46 -0.21
N ILE A 158 22.93 -6.14 -0.06
CA ILE A 158 22.07 -5.19 -0.80
C ILE A 158 22.40 -5.15 -2.30
N ASP A 159 23.66 -5.40 -2.66
CA ASP A 159 24.14 -5.53 -4.02
C ASP A 159 23.44 -6.70 -4.74
N ALA A 160 23.25 -7.82 -4.05
CA ALA A 160 22.47 -8.94 -4.57
C ALA A 160 21.01 -8.55 -4.84
N LEU A 161 20.37 -7.78 -3.94
CA LEU A 161 19.00 -7.28 -4.16
C LEU A 161 18.94 -6.32 -5.36
N ILE A 162 19.89 -5.39 -5.47
CA ILE A 162 19.96 -4.42 -6.59
C ILE A 162 20.23 -5.13 -7.92
N ALA A 163 21.03 -6.18 -7.91
CA ALA A 163 21.25 -7.05 -9.07
C ALA A 163 20.03 -7.92 -9.43
N GLY A 164 18.93 -7.84 -8.68
CA GLY A 164 17.73 -8.63 -8.88
C GLY A 164 17.84 -10.10 -8.47
N SER A 165 18.79 -10.41 -7.60
CA SER A 165 18.90 -11.73 -6.97
C SER A 165 18.02 -11.83 -5.73
N TRP A 166 17.78 -13.06 -5.28
CA TRP A 166 17.05 -13.31 -4.03
C TRP A 166 17.91 -12.95 -2.82
N VAL A 167 17.32 -12.20 -1.89
CA VAL A 167 17.89 -11.95 -0.58
C VAL A 167 16.98 -12.45 0.53
N SER A 168 17.54 -12.87 1.66
CA SER A 168 16.78 -13.25 2.86
C SER A 168 16.94 -12.27 4.00
N VAL A 169 15.85 -12.08 4.74
CA VAL A 169 15.77 -11.31 5.98
C VAL A 169 15.02 -12.15 7.02
N ASP A 170 15.56 -12.25 8.23
CA ASP A 170 14.88 -12.92 9.34
C ASP A 170 13.65 -12.11 9.75
N SER A 171 12.48 -12.75 9.91
CA SER A 171 11.25 -12.06 10.31
C SER A 171 11.37 -11.33 11.66
N LYS A 172 12.26 -11.80 12.55
CA LYS A 172 12.55 -11.12 13.82
C LYS A 172 13.20 -9.76 13.58
N ASP A 173 14.06 -9.66 12.58
CA ASP A 173 14.73 -8.40 12.27
C ASP A 173 13.80 -7.46 11.48
N LEU A 174 12.90 -7.98 10.65
CA LEU A 174 11.78 -7.20 10.10
C LEU A 174 10.84 -6.68 11.18
N THR A 175 10.55 -7.48 12.21
CA THR A 175 9.69 -7.06 13.32
C THR A 175 10.34 -5.92 14.10
N LYS A 176 11.65 -6.01 14.38
CA LYS A 176 12.41 -4.90 14.96
C LYS A 176 12.39 -3.67 14.05
N LEU A 177 12.50 -3.85 12.73
CA LEU A 177 12.40 -2.79 11.74
C LEU A 177 11.06 -2.06 11.80
N ALA A 178 9.96 -2.81 11.75
CA ALA A 178 8.62 -2.24 11.86
C ALA A 178 8.45 -1.50 13.19
N GLN A 179 8.78 -2.13 14.32
CA GLN A 179 8.68 -1.51 15.65
C GLN A 179 9.53 -0.24 15.78
N GLY A 180 10.75 -0.24 15.24
CA GLY A 180 11.65 0.90 15.29
C GLY A 180 11.28 2.06 14.38
N THR A 181 10.46 1.83 13.34
CA THR A 181 10.08 2.84 12.34
C THR A 181 8.67 3.36 12.51
N THR A 182 7.70 2.51 12.85
CA THR A 182 6.29 2.90 12.98
C THR A 182 5.88 3.12 14.44
N GLY A 183 6.68 2.69 15.42
CA GLY A 183 6.30 2.66 16.83
C GLY A 183 5.18 1.68 17.16
N VAL A 184 4.70 0.91 16.17
CA VAL A 184 3.60 -0.04 16.31
C VAL A 184 4.16 -1.46 16.22
N ALA A 185 3.95 -2.25 17.27
CA ALA A 185 4.19 -3.69 17.20
C ALA A 185 3.02 -4.35 16.44
N PRO A 186 3.27 -5.22 15.45
CA PRO A 186 2.21 -6.04 14.87
C PRO A 186 1.53 -6.84 16.00
N SER A 187 0.18 -6.93 15.96
CA SER A 187 -0.54 -7.70 16.97
C SER A 187 -0.10 -9.17 16.90
N ALA A 188 0.48 -9.63 18.00
CA ALA A 188 0.92 -11.00 18.17
C ALA A 188 -0.16 -11.89 18.79
N ASP A 189 -1.39 -11.37 19.00
CA ASP A 189 -2.50 -12.11 19.60
C ASP A 189 -3.38 -12.72 18.51
N PRO A 190 -3.35 -14.06 18.30
CA PRO A 190 -4.21 -14.72 17.33
C PRO A 190 -5.70 -14.44 17.57
N ALA A 191 -6.12 -14.27 18.83
CA ALA A 191 -7.52 -14.01 19.15
C ALA A 191 -7.98 -12.62 18.65
N GLN A 192 -7.09 -11.62 18.63
CA GLN A 192 -7.39 -10.31 18.05
C GLN A 192 -7.51 -10.40 16.53
N ASN A 193 -6.62 -11.14 15.87
CA ASN A 193 -6.68 -11.35 14.42
C ASN A 193 -7.96 -12.10 14.02
N ASP A 194 -8.34 -13.12 14.78
CA ASP A 194 -9.60 -13.86 14.57
C ASP A 194 -10.82 -12.96 14.77
N ALA A 195 -10.80 -12.06 15.76
CA ALA A 195 -11.88 -11.11 15.98
C ALA A 195 -11.99 -10.07 14.85
N ILE A 196 -10.87 -9.55 14.34
CA ILE A 196 -10.85 -8.64 13.18
C ILE A 196 -11.39 -9.36 11.94
N ALA A 197 -10.96 -10.60 11.71
CA ALA A 197 -11.45 -11.43 10.61
C ALA A 197 -12.96 -11.71 10.72
N ALA A 198 -13.47 -11.93 11.94
CA ALA A 198 -14.89 -12.12 12.20
C ALA A 198 -15.72 -10.85 11.93
N GLU A 199 -15.20 -9.66 12.26
CA GLU A 199 -15.88 -8.39 11.96
C GLU A 199 -15.84 -8.05 10.48
N LEU A 200 -14.73 -8.34 9.80
CA LEU A 200 -14.63 -8.24 8.34
C LEU A 200 -15.69 -9.12 7.68
N LYS A 201 -15.77 -10.38 8.12
CA LYS A 201 -16.76 -11.35 7.66
C LYS A 201 -18.18 -10.86 7.88
N THR A 202 -18.49 -10.38 9.08
CA THR A 202 -19.84 -9.91 9.41
C THR A 202 -20.22 -8.72 8.53
N SER A 203 -19.28 -7.80 8.30
CA SER A 203 -19.48 -6.63 7.43
C SER A 203 -19.74 -7.06 5.98
N ALA A 204 -19.01 -8.06 5.49
CA ALA A 204 -19.21 -8.66 4.17
C ALA A 204 -20.61 -9.29 4.02
N GLU A 205 -21.02 -10.08 5.02
CA GLU A 205 -22.31 -10.75 5.05
C GLU A 205 -23.46 -9.74 5.02
N ASN A 206 -23.40 -8.69 5.84
CA ASN A 206 -24.41 -7.63 5.85
C ASN A 206 -24.53 -6.93 4.48
N LEU A 207 -23.40 -6.68 3.81
CA LEU A 207 -23.40 -6.09 2.47
C LEU A 207 -24.09 -7.01 1.45
N LEU A 208 -23.79 -8.30 1.48
CA LEU A 208 -24.37 -9.29 0.57
C LEU A 208 -25.85 -9.55 0.84
N GLU A 209 -26.27 -9.56 2.10
CA GLU A 209 -27.69 -9.70 2.47
C GLU A 209 -28.50 -8.52 1.98
N GLY A 210 -27.96 -7.32 2.14
CA GLY A 210 -28.57 -6.08 1.68
C GLY A 210 -28.48 -5.83 0.17
N ALA A 211 -27.72 -6.63 -0.58
CA ALA A 211 -27.52 -6.48 -2.01
C ALA A 211 -28.59 -7.20 -2.85
N THR A 212 -28.87 -6.66 -4.02
CA THR A 212 -29.61 -7.36 -5.08
C THR A 212 -28.59 -8.10 -5.94
N ILE A 213 -28.76 -9.40 -6.13
CA ILE A 213 -27.83 -10.21 -6.94
C ILE A 213 -28.61 -10.82 -8.11
N VAL A 214 -28.15 -10.54 -9.33
CA VAL A 214 -28.76 -11.00 -10.57
C VAL A 214 -27.70 -11.70 -11.41
N ARG A 215 -28.04 -12.82 -12.05
CA ARG A 215 -27.15 -13.48 -13.01
C ARG A 215 -27.26 -12.81 -14.36
N ASP A 216 -26.13 -12.61 -15.04
CA ASP A 216 -26.10 -12.14 -16.42
C ASP A 216 -26.77 -13.19 -17.33
N GLU A 217 -27.70 -12.76 -18.17
CA GLU A 217 -28.41 -13.64 -19.10
C GLU A 217 -27.49 -14.21 -20.19
N LYS A 218 -26.38 -13.51 -20.50
CA LYS A 218 -25.43 -13.86 -21.56
C LYS A 218 -24.23 -14.63 -21.05
N ASP A 219 -23.92 -14.52 -19.77
CA ASP A 219 -22.80 -15.21 -19.12
C ASP A 219 -23.28 -15.87 -17.83
N LYS A 220 -23.44 -17.20 -17.89
CA LYS A 220 -23.92 -17.97 -16.74
C LYS A 220 -22.95 -17.95 -15.55
N THR A 221 -21.69 -17.57 -15.74
CA THR A 221 -20.71 -17.46 -14.65
C THR A 221 -20.69 -16.06 -14.03
N HIS A 222 -21.38 -15.10 -14.63
CA HIS A 222 -21.34 -13.71 -14.23
C HIS A 222 -22.57 -13.35 -13.37
N LEU A 223 -22.31 -12.83 -12.18
CA LEU A 223 -23.29 -12.29 -11.25
C LEU A 223 -23.05 -10.79 -11.08
N VAL A 224 -24.12 -10.01 -11.12
CA VAL A 224 -24.11 -8.58 -10.85
C VAL A 224 -24.72 -8.35 -9.46
N ALA A 225 -23.88 -7.93 -8.51
CA ALA A 225 -24.31 -7.55 -7.17
C ALA A 225 -24.46 -6.03 -7.07
N THR A 226 -25.66 -5.57 -6.72
CA THR A 226 -25.97 -4.15 -6.53
C THR A 226 -26.23 -3.86 -5.06
N THR A 227 -25.41 -3.01 -4.45
CA THR A 227 -25.59 -2.45 -3.10
C THR A 227 -25.68 -0.92 -3.18
N THR A 228 -25.59 -0.20 -2.06
CA THR A 228 -25.57 1.26 -2.05
C THR A 228 -24.39 1.83 -1.27
N THR A 229 -23.97 3.04 -1.62
CA THR A 229 -22.86 3.77 -0.98
C THR A 229 -23.09 3.99 0.50
N VAL A 230 -24.34 4.24 0.94
CA VAL A 230 -24.66 4.40 2.37
C VAL A 230 -24.51 3.08 3.13
N LYS A 231 -24.93 1.95 2.54
CA LYS A 231 -24.70 0.63 3.15
C LYS A 231 -23.22 0.27 3.22
N ALA A 232 -22.51 0.41 2.10
CA ALA A 232 -21.06 0.18 2.03
C ALA A 232 -20.30 1.01 3.07
N PHE A 233 -20.65 2.29 3.20
CA PHE A 233 -20.09 3.18 4.21
C PHE A 233 -20.39 2.72 5.64
N THR A 234 -21.61 2.26 5.91
CA THR A 234 -22.03 1.82 7.25
C THR A 234 -21.24 0.59 7.70
N GLU A 235 -21.09 -0.40 6.83
CA GLU A 235 -20.33 -1.62 7.13
C GLU A 235 -18.82 -1.37 7.17
N ALA A 236 -18.29 -0.50 6.30
CA ALA A 236 -16.90 -0.08 6.37
C ALA A 236 -16.59 0.66 7.68
N LYS A 237 -17.46 1.59 8.10
CA LYS A 237 -17.35 2.29 9.37
C LYS A 237 -17.38 1.33 10.56
N ARG A 238 -18.34 0.40 10.56
CA ARG A 238 -18.44 -0.66 11.58
C ARG A 238 -17.14 -1.44 11.68
N PHE A 239 -16.61 -1.93 10.55
CA PHE A 239 -15.37 -2.69 10.52
C PHE A 239 -14.20 -1.88 11.07
N VAL A 240 -14.03 -0.63 10.62
CA VAL A 240 -12.97 0.26 11.13
C VAL A 240 -13.09 0.48 12.62
N GLU A 241 -14.27 0.80 13.13
CA GLU A 241 -14.49 1.03 14.56
C GLU A 241 -14.20 -0.22 15.41
N ALA A 242 -14.51 -1.41 14.87
CA ALA A 242 -14.19 -2.66 15.52
C ALA A 242 -12.67 -2.94 15.49
N ALA A 243 -12.02 -2.74 14.33
CA ALA A 243 -10.58 -2.91 14.17
C ALA A 243 -9.80 -1.94 15.09
N ALA A 244 -10.22 -0.68 15.18
CA ALA A 244 -9.61 0.32 16.06
C ALA A 244 -9.71 -0.07 17.54
N LYS A 245 -10.85 -0.65 17.97
CA LYS A 245 -11.01 -1.16 19.34
C LYS A 245 -10.14 -2.38 19.63
N LEU A 246 -9.96 -3.25 18.63
CA LEU A 246 -9.19 -4.49 18.77
C LEU A 246 -7.68 -4.26 18.68
N ALA A 247 -7.23 -3.26 17.94
CA ALA A 247 -5.81 -3.00 17.67
C ALA A 247 -5.05 -2.25 18.80
N GLY A 248 -5.72 -1.94 19.92
CA GLY A 248 -5.18 -1.21 21.06
C GLY A 248 -5.07 0.30 20.83
N GLU A 249 -4.78 1.07 21.89
CA GLU A 249 -4.82 2.54 21.88
C GLU A 249 -3.92 3.16 20.79
N GLY A 250 -2.66 2.70 20.64
CA GLY A 250 -1.73 3.29 19.65
C GLY A 250 -2.12 3.08 18.18
N THR A 251 -2.56 1.88 17.81
CA THR A 251 -2.99 1.59 16.43
C THR A 251 -4.37 2.16 16.14
N GLY A 252 -5.27 2.15 17.14
CA GLY A 252 -6.60 2.76 17.04
C GLY A 252 -6.53 4.25 16.79
N ASP A 253 -5.64 4.96 17.48
CA ASP A 253 -5.43 6.40 17.28
C ASP A 253 -4.90 6.71 15.88
N LEU A 254 -3.93 5.94 15.38
CA LEU A 254 -3.40 6.09 14.02
C LEU A 254 -4.46 5.82 12.94
N LEU A 255 -5.30 4.80 13.12
CA LEU A 255 -6.42 4.52 12.22
C LEU A 255 -7.44 5.65 12.24
N ASN A 256 -7.79 6.16 13.42
CA ASN A 256 -8.71 7.28 13.58
C ASN A 256 -8.14 8.57 12.97
N GLU A 257 -6.84 8.83 13.14
CA GLU A 257 -6.15 9.98 12.54
C GLU A 257 -6.12 9.87 11.01
N SER A 258 -5.76 8.70 10.49
CA SER A 258 -5.64 8.45 9.04
C SER A 258 -6.98 8.55 8.32
N LEU A 259 -8.06 8.12 8.97
CA LEU A 259 -9.41 8.16 8.41
C LEU A 259 -10.11 9.50 8.72
N GLY A 260 -9.70 10.19 9.78
CA GLY A 260 -10.17 11.51 10.18
C GLY A 260 -11.70 11.60 10.31
N SER A 261 -12.24 12.78 10.03
CA SER A 261 -13.70 13.02 10.01
C SER A 261 -14.41 12.43 8.79
N GLU A 262 -13.71 11.71 7.90
CA GLU A 262 -14.31 11.16 6.67
C GLU A 262 -15.34 10.05 6.99
N LEU A 263 -15.27 9.43 8.17
CA LEU A 263 -16.25 8.46 8.67
C LEU A 263 -17.41 9.08 9.46
N GLU A 264 -17.44 10.40 9.64
CA GLU A 264 -18.52 11.07 10.37
C GLU A 264 -19.76 11.28 9.49
N LYS A 265 -19.55 11.56 8.20
CA LYS A 265 -20.64 11.91 7.28
C LYS A 265 -20.84 10.85 6.20
N PRO A 266 -22.01 10.18 6.15
CA PRO A 266 -22.28 9.22 5.09
C PRO A 266 -22.27 9.91 3.71
N PRO A 267 -21.82 9.20 2.66
CA PRO A 267 -21.88 9.71 1.30
C PRO A 267 -23.34 9.84 0.83
N ALA A 268 -23.55 10.55 -0.28
CA ALA A 268 -24.84 10.52 -0.97
C ALA A 268 -25.17 9.09 -1.40
N ASP A 269 -26.42 8.68 -1.19
CA ASP A 269 -26.87 7.32 -1.52
C ASP A 269 -26.92 7.13 -3.04
N LYS A 270 -26.05 6.24 -3.53
CA LYS A 270 -25.91 5.88 -4.94
C LYS A 270 -25.76 4.37 -5.04
N PRO A 271 -26.29 3.74 -6.10
CA PRO A 271 -26.06 2.32 -6.32
C PRO A 271 -24.56 2.05 -6.53
N ILE A 272 -24.09 0.93 -5.99
CA ILE A 272 -22.78 0.34 -6.26
C ILE A 272 -23.02 -0.97 -6.97
N VAL A 273 -22.47 -1.11 -8.16
CA VAL A 273 -22.48 -2.33 -8.96
C VAL A 273 -21.11 -3.00 -8.85
N LEU A 274 -21.14 -4.27 -8.46
CA LEU A 274 -20.01 -5.19 -8.39
C LEU A 274 -20.29 -6.34 -9.36
N ASP A 275 -19.36 -6.56 -10.28
CA ASP A 275 -19.37 -7.71 -11.18
C ASP A 275 -18.61 -8.86 -10.50
N LEU A 276 -19.21 -10.03 -10.42
CA LEU A 276 -18.68 -11.21 -9.72
C LEU A 276 -18.68 -12.39 -10.70
N TRP A 277 -17.57 -13.11 -10.80
CA TRP A 277 -17.48 -14.34 -11.60
C TRP A 277 -17.40 -15.55 -10.69
N VAL A 278 -18.39 -16.43 -10.83
CA VAL A 278 -18.48 -17.71 -10.13
C VAL A 278 -18.64 -18.81 -11.17
N ASP A 279 -17.72 -19.77 -11.17
CA ASP A 279 -17.73 -20.89 -12.11
C ASP A 279 -17.63 -22.21 -11.35
N ASN A 280 -18.62 -23.10 -11.57
CA ASN A 280 -18.75 -24.38 -10.89
C ASN A 280 -18.69 -24.25 -9.36
N GLY A 281 -19.36 -23.24 -8.80
CA GLY A 281 -19.35 -22.97 -7.36
C GLY A 281 -18.04 -22.36 -6.84
N LYS A 282 -17.07 -22.02 -7.71
CA LYS A 282 -15.78 -21.43 -7.32
C LYS A 282 -15.73 -19.97 -7.69
N PHE A 283 -15.30 -19.13 -6.74
CA PHE A 283 -15.11 -17.70 -7.00
C PHE A 283 -13.88 -17.51 -7.89
N LYS A 284 -14.05 -16.84 -9.03
CA LYS A 284 -12.99 -16.64 -10.04
C LYS A 284 -12.50 -15.22 -10.07
N ALA A 285 -13.39 -14.24 -9.97
CA ALA A 285 -13.00 -12.85 -9.94
C ALA A 285 -14.11 -11.97 -9.37
N PHE A 286 -13.76 -10.75 -8.99
CA PHE A 286 -14.70 -9.65 -8.92
C PHE A 286 -14.11 -8.38 -9.51
N GLU A 287 -14.99 -7.48 -9.90
CA GLU A 287 -14.63 -6.21 -10.50
C GLU A 287 -15.55 -5.09 -10.00
N VAL A 288 -14.95 -3.94 -9.73
CA VAL A 288 -15.68 -2.71 -9.36
C VAL A 288 -15.26 -1.59 -10.30
N ASN A 289 -16.22 -0.97 -11.00
CA ASN A 289 -15.95 0.21 -11.82
C ASN A 289 -15.83 1.46 -10.94
N PHE A 290 -14.66 2.07 -10.84
CA PHE A 290 -14.49 3.29 -10.04
C PHE A 290 -15.20 4.51 -10.65
N LEU A 291 -15.38 4.53 -11.97
CA LEU A 291 -16.01 5.67 -12.64
C LEU A 291 -17.51 5.75 -12.33
N GLN A 292 -18.12 4.69 -11.80
CA GLN A 292 -19.52 4.71 -11.35
C GLN A 292 -19.78 5.74 -10.22
N PHE A 293 -18.74 6.11 -9.48
CA PHE A 293 -18.83 7.09 -8.39
C PHE A 293 -18.72 8.55 -8.89
N VAL A 294 -18.39 8.75 -10.17
CA VAL A 294 -18.21 10.06 -10.78
C VAL A 294 -19.45 10.42 -11.58
N GLU A 295 -20.10 11.51 -11.19
CA GLU A 295 -21.35 11.94 -11.79
C GLU A 295 -21.19 12.30 -13.27
N GLY A 296 -22.06 11.75 -14.11
CA GLY A 296 -22.04 11.93 -15.56
C GLY A 296 -20.93 11.17 -16.29
N ASN A 297 -20.13 10.36 -15.60
CA ASN A 297 -19.12 9.53 -16.25
C ASN A 297 -19.75 8.25 -16.83
N THR A 298 -19.43 7.93 -18.07
CA THR A 298 -19.90 6.73 -18.80
C THR A 298 -18.76 5.78 -19.17
N GLY A 299 -17.52 6.15 -18.83
CA GLY A 299 -16.34 5.35 -19.06
C GLY A 299 -16.24 4.15 -18.11
N ARG A 300 -15.21 3.35 -18.32
CA ARG A 300 -14.92 2.17 -17.51
C ARG A 300 -13.46 2.19 -17.05
N ALA A 301 -13.23 2.41 -15.76
CA ALA A 301 -11.95 2.17 -15.13
C ALA A 301 -12.19 1.39 -13.84
N THR A 302 -11.80 0.13 -13.84
CA THR A 302 -12.18 -0.86 -12.84
C THR A 302 -10.98 -1.36 -12.05
N LEU A 303 -11.23 -1.82 -10.83
CA LEU A 303 -10.33 -2.71 -10.12
C LEU A 303 -10.88 -4.11 -10.29
N ARG A 304 -10.06 -5.00 -10.83
CA ARG A 304 -10.39 -6.42 -10.96
C ARG A 304 -9.49 -7.21 -10.02
N VAL A 305 -10.09 -8.10 -9.26
CA VAL A 305 -9.40 -9.06 -8.41
C VAL A 305 -9.74 -10.44 -8.93
N GLU A 306 -8.74 -11.17 -9.38
CA GLU A 306 -8.86 -12.53 -9.89
C GLU A 306 -8.35 -13.51 -8.85
N ILE A 307 -9.16 -14.51 -8.49
CA ILE A 307 -8.73 -15.54 -7.57
C ILE A 307 -7.79 -16.49 -8.30
N ALA A 308 -6.60 -16.66 -7.75
CA ALA A 308 -5.61 -17.59 -8.24
C ALA A 308 -5.70 -18.89 -7.43
N ASP A 309 -5.65 -20.01 -8.13
CA ASP A 309 -5.43 -21.30 -7.48
C ASP A 309 -4.05 -21.25 -6.79
N GLY A 310 -3.98 -21.72 -5.54
CA GLY A 310 -2.79 -21.54 -4.69
C GLY A 310 -1.50 -22.09 -5.30
N ALA A 311 -0.56 -21.21 -5.66
CA ALA A 311 0.76 -21.58 -6.13
C ALA A 311 1.60 -22.17 -4.97
N ASP A 312 2.53 -23.08 -5.29
CA ASP A 312 3.48 -23.58 -4.30
C ASP A 312 4.43 -22.45 -3.86
N ILE A 313 4.42 -22.16 -2.56
CA ILE A 313 5.31 -21.18 -1.95
C ILE A 313 6.46 -21.96 -1.31
N ALA A 314 7.67 -21.75 -1.81
CA ALA A 314 8.88 -22.43 -1.38
C ALA A 314 10.06 -21.47 -1.25
N VAL A 315 11.04 -21.87 -0.43
CA VAL A 315 12.33 -21.18 -0.30
C VAL A 315 12.98 -21.10 -1.69
N PRO A 316 13.36 -19.89 -2.15
CA PRO A 316 14.05 -19.76 -3.43
C PRO A 316 15.47 -20.31 -3.36
N ASP A 317 16.02 -20.70 -4.52
CA ASP A 317 17.43 -21.08 -4.63
C ASP A 317 18.35 -19.85 -4.64
N ASN A 318 19.63 -20.06 -4.28
CA ASN A 318 20.71 -19.05 -4.39
C ASN A 318 20.46 -17.74 -3.63
N VAL A 319 19.96 -17.85 -2.40
CA VAL A 319 19.63 -16.69 -1.56
C VAL A 319 20.85 -16.11 -0.87
N THR A 320 21.01 -14.78 -0.93
CA THR A 320 22.02 -14.05 -0.16
C THR A 320 21.40 -13.45 1.08
N LYS A 321 22.02 -13.63 2.25
CA LYS A 321 21.50 -13.03 3.49
C LYS A 321 21.72 -11.51 3.46
N LEU A 322 20.65 -10.74 3.67
CA LEU A 322 20.71 -9.29 3.82
C LEU A 322 20.85 -8.93 5.31
N ASP A 323 21.87 -8.15 5.66
CA ASP A 323 22.05 -7.67 7.03
C ASP A 323 21.25 -6.37 7.25
N VAL A 324 19.98 -6.52 7.63
CA VAL A 324 19.11 -5.37 7.94
C VAL A 324 19.56 -4.59 9.18
N THR A 325 20.42 -5.17 10.04
CA THR A 325 21.04 -4.41 11.14
C THR A 325 21.96 -3.33 10.59
N LYS A 326 22.63 -3.58 9.46
CA LYS A 326 23.43 -2.54 8.78
C LYS A 326 22.59 -1.48 8.10
N ILE A 327 21.38 -1.82 7.66
CA ILE A 327 20.41 -0.80 7.23
C ILE A 327 20.06 0.10 8.42
N PHE A 328 19.80 -0.49 9.59
CA PHE A 328 19.59 0.27 10.81
C PHE A 328 20.80 1.08 11.25
N GLU A 329 22.01 0.54 11.19
CA GLU A 329 23.23 1.30 11.51
C GLU A 329 23.49 2.40 10.48
N ALA A 330 23.15 2.21 9.21
CA ALA A 330 23.24 3.26 8.20
C ALA A 330 22.22 4.38 8.47
N ILE A 331 20.97 4.02 8.78
CA ILE A 331 19.89 4.97 9.08
C ILE A 331 20.10 5.65 10.44
N ASN A 332 20.36 4.88 11.49
CA ASN A 332 20.52 5.36 12.87
C ASN A 332 21.94 5.82 13.19
N GLY A 333 22.97 5.30 12.54
CA GLY A 333 24.36 5.80 12.66
C GLY A 333 24.55 7.15 11.98
N ALA A 334 23.71 7.48 11.00
CA ALA A 334 23.54 8.87 10.55
C ALA A 334 22.91 9.77 11.63
N ALA A 335 22.31 9.20 12.68
CA ALA A 335 21.63 9.94 13.73
C ALA A 335 22.27 9.85 15.14
N GLY A 336 22.96 8.77 15.54
CA GLY A 336 23.09 8.47 16.98
C GLY A 336 24.48 8.46 17.61
N ALA A 337 25.54 8.15 16.89
CA ALA A 337 26.85 7.95 17.50
C ALA A 337 27.95 8.31 16.51
N GLY A 338 28.94 9.10 16.95
CA GLY A 338 30.06 9.58 16.15
C GLY A 338 30.60 8.49 15.22
N ALA A 339 30.31 8.65 13.93
CA ALA A 339 30.68 7.69 12.91
C ALA A 339 32.20 7.68 12.70
N PRO A 340 32.78 6.51 12.37
CA PRO A 340 34.12 6.45 11.80
C PRO A 340 34.15 7.34 10.54
N THR A 341 35.28 7.99 10.34
CA THR A 341 35.59 9.12 9.45
C THR A 341 35.43 8.87 7.94
N GLY A 342 34.48 8.05 7.49
CA GLY A 342 34.30 7.67 6.09
C GLY A 342 32.87 7.76 5.55
N LEU A 343 31.85 7.80 6.41
CA LEU A 343 30.44 8.03 6.01
C LEU A 343 29.79 9.15 6.85
N GLY A 344 30.60 9.84 7.66
CA GLY A 344 30.19 10.89 8.60
C GLY A 344 30.21 12.27 7.97
N GLY A 345 29.02 12.76 7.63
CA GLY A 345 28.81 14.13 7.16
C GLY A 345 27.94 14.16 5.91
N GLY A 346 26.66 13.79 6.04
CA GLY A 346 25.68 14.42 5.16
C GLY A 346 25.88 15.92 5.34
N ASP A 347 26.32 16.60 4.29
CA ASP A 347 26.53 18.03 4.33
C ASP A 347 25.21 18.68 4.80
N ALA A 348 25.27 19.91 5.33
CA ALA A 348 24.04 20.54 5.79
C ALA A 348 22.99 20.66 4.66
N LYS A 349 23.41 20.53 3.40
CA LYS A 349 22.56 20.53 2.21
C LYS A 349 21.72 19.25 2.09
N THR A 350 22.25 18.06 2.28
CA THR A 350 21.46 16.81 2.29
C THR A 350 20.35 16.87 3.33
N TRP A 351 20.69 17.35 4.54
CA TRP A 351 19.70 17.51 5.60
C TRP A 351 18.64 18.58 5.26
N ALA A 352 19.05 19.70 4.68
CA ALA A 352 18.12 20.71 4.18
C ALA A 352 17.17 20.17 3.10
N GLU A 353 17.67 19.37 2.15
CA GLU A 353 16.84 18.77 1.10
C GLU A 353 15.81 17.79 1.68
N LEU A 354 16.19 16.99 2.68
CA LEU A 354 15.28 16.07 3.36
C LEU A 354 14.19 16.81 4.16
N ILE A 355 14.56 17.84 4.93
CA ILE A 355 13.59 18.69 5.66
C ILE A 355 12.62 19.36 4.68
N GLY A 356 13.13 19.88 3.57
CA GLY A 356 12.31 20.50 2.54
C GLY A 356 11.35 19.52 1.86
N SER A 357 11.78 18.28 1.66
CA SER A 357 10.95 17.20 1.12
C SER A 357 9.85 16.80 2.10
N GLN A 358 10.17 16.65 3.39
CA GLN A 358 9.18 16.38 4.43
C GLN A 358 8.13 17.50 4.55
N ALA A 359 8.55 18.76 4.54
CA ALA A 359 7.62 19.89 4.58
C ALA A 359 6.68 19.90 3.34
N THR A 360 7.19 19.48 2.19
CA THR A 360 6.40 19.36 0.96
C THR A 360 5.43 18.18 1.01
N LEU A 361 5.86 17.03 1.56
CA LEU A 361 5.03 15.86 1.77
C LEU A 361 3.90 16.13 2.76
N LYS A 362 4.19 16.77 3.90
CA LYS A 362 3.17 17.21 4.86
C LYS A 362 2.17 18.17 4.23
N ALA A 363 2.63 19.12 3.43
CA ALA A 363 1.73 20.00 2.68
C ALA A 363 0.85 19.26 1.65
N LEU A 364 1.34 18.16 1.08
CA LEU A 364 0.58 17.33 0.16
C LEU A 364 -0.47 16.47 0.89
N SER A 365 -0.13 15.89 2.04
CA SER A 365 -1.02 15.03 2.83
C SER A 365 -2.05 15.82 3.64
N GLU A 366 -1.62 16.88 4.30
CA GLU A 366 -2.43 17.66 5.25
C GLU A 366 -3.05 18.92 4.58
N GLY A 367 -2.62 19.25 3.36
CA GLY A 367 -3.03 20.44 2.63
C GLY A 367 -2.26 21.70 3.07
N GLY A 368 -2.36 22.76 2.26
CA GLY A 368 -1.71 24.05 2.52
C GLY A 368 -0.39 24.26 1.76
N LYS A 369 0.45 25.17 2.25
CA LYS A 369 1.74 25.51 1.63
C LYS A 369 2.89 24.84 2.39
N PRO A 370 3.94 24.35 1.72
CA PRO A 370 5.12 23.77 2.38
C PRO A 370 5.71 24.64 3.50
N ALA A 371 5.65 25.96 3.35
CA ALA A 371 6.12 26.90 4.37
C ALA A 371 5.38 26.80 5.73
N ALA A 372 4.10 26.42 5.73
CA ALA A 372 3.33 26.23 6.96
C ALA A 372 3.79 25.00 7.75
N HIS A 373 4.27 23.98 7.04
CA HIS A 373 4.66 22.66 7.57
C HIS A 373 6.16 22.54 7.88
N LEU A 374 6.95 23.56 7.52
CA LEU A 374 8.41 23.54 7.68
C LEU A 374 8.84 23.46 9.16
N LYS A 375 8.06 24.03 10.08
CA LYS A 375 8.37 23.95 11.51
C LYS A 375 8.20 22.54 12.05
N ASP A 376 7.15 21.85 11.62
CA ASP A 376 6.85 20.50 12.07
C ASP A 376 7.82 19.50 11.42
N ALA A 377 8.11 19.65 10.13
CA ALA A 377 9.18 18.88 9.46
C ALA A 377 10.55 19.07 10.14
N ALA A 378 10.88 20.29 10.58
CA ALA A 378 12.10 20.57 11.33
C ALA A 378 12.11 19.96 12.75
N ALA A 379 10.94 19.89 13.41
CA ALA A 379 10.80 19.30 14.75
C ALA A 379 10.84 17.77 14.71
N ASP A 380 10.26 17.16 13.69
CA ASP A 380 10.25 15.71 13.47
C ASP A 380 11.66 15.19 13.14
N MET A 381 12.52 16.03 12.54
CA MET A 381 13.93 15.73 12.28
C MET A 381 14.84 16.10 13.45
N THR A 382 14.64 15.45 14.60
CA THR A 382 15.58 15.52 15.73
C THR A 382 16.78 14.59 15.50
N ILE A 383 17.79 15.11 14.81
CA ILE A 383 19.02 14.37 14.49
C ILE A 383 20.19 14.94 15.30
N PRO A 384 20.83 14.14 16.17
CA PRO A 384 22.03 14.55 16.87
C PRO A 384 23.12 15.10 15.93
N GLY A 385 23.65 16.29 16.27
CA GLY A 385 24.65 16.98 15.45
C GLY A 385 24.10 17.86 14.32
N VAL A 386 22.78 17.82 14.07
CA VAL A 386 22.09 18.73 13.14
C VAL A 386 21.25 19.73 13.93
N THR A 387 21.35 21.01 13.61
CA THR A 387 20.47 22.05 14.17
C THR A 387 19.68 22.69 13.05
N VAL A 388 18.35 22.67 13.18
CA VAL A 388 17.44 23.30 12.23
C VAL A 388 16.79 24.52 12.89
N LYS A 389 17.01 25.69 12.34
CA LYS A 389 16.41 26.95 12.81
C LYS A 389 15.50 27.50 11.72
N VAL A 390 14.19 27.39 11.92
CA VAL A 390 13.20 28.03 11.04
C VAL A 390 13.27 29.54 11.23
N VAL A 391 13.61 30.27 10.17
CA VAL A 391 13.79 31.74 10.14
C VAL A 391 12.57 32.48 9.60
N GLY A 392 11.55 31.75 9.12
CA GLY A 392 10.30 32.31 8.59
C GLY A 392 10.26 32.40 7.07
N GLY A 393 9.09 32.70 6.51
CA GLY A 393 8.90 32.85 5.05
C GLY A 393 9.20 31.59 4.23
N GLY A 394 9.05 30.39 4.82
CA GLY A 394 9.42 29.13 4.17
C GLY A 394 10.92 28.87 4.12
N LYS A 395 11.70 29.49 5.01
CA LYS A 395 13.14 29.26 5.12
C LYS A 395 13.54 28.61 6.44
N ALA A 396 14.56 27.77 6.39
CA ALA A 396 15.21 27.20 7.55
C ALA A 396 16.73 27.20 7.37
N GLN A 397 17.46 27.59 8.39
CA GLN A 397 18.90 27.40 8.43
C GLN A 397 19.17 26.00 8.98
N VAL A 398 19.97 25.22 8.27
CA VAL A 398 20.38 23.88 8.68
C VAL A 398 21.88 23.89 8.92
N THR A 399 22.28 23.46 10.10
CA THR A 399 23.68 23.36 10.52
C THR A 399 24.01 21.89 10.77
N SER A 400 25.07 21.38 10.14
CA SER A 400 25.60 20.02 10.35
C SER A 400 27.13 20.10 10.41
N GLY A 401 27.72 19.84 11.58
CA GLY A 401 29.15 20.08 11.82
C GLY A 401 29.55 21.55 11.58
N SER A 402 30.52 21.79 10.69
CA SER A 402 30.93 23.13 10.27
C SER A 402 30.13 23.70 9.08
N SER A 403 29.27 22.89 8.47
CA SER A 403 28.47 23.29 7.32
C SER A 403 27.20 24.01 7.78
N VAL A 404 26.90 25.14 7.15
CA VAL A 404 25.65 25.88 7.33
C VAL A 404 25.05 26.14 5.97
N VAL A 405 23.77 25.84 5.80
CA VAL A 405 23.02 26.13 4.57
C VAL A 405 21.68 26.75 4.87
N CYS A 406 21.15 27.47 3.90
CA CYS A 406 19.82 28.03 3.91
C CYS A 406 18.88 27.24 3.00
N LEU A 407 17.96 26.51 3.61
CA LEU A 407 16.82 25.88 2.95
C LEU A 407 15.75 26.91 2.65
N THR A 408 15.20 26.89 1.44
CA THR A 408 13.96 27.56 1.05
C THR A 408 13.00 26.54 0.46
N VAL A 409 11.87 26.29 1.12
CA VAL A 409 10.84 25.37 0.60
C VAL A 409 10.04 26.02 -0.53
N PRO A 410 9.51 25.23 -1.48
CA PRO A 410 8.75 25.77 -2.60
C PRO A 410 7.45 26.43 -2.14
N ALA A 411 6.93 27.35 -2.96
CA ALA A 411 5.64 28.00 -2.69
C ALA A 411 4.44 27.04 -2.84
N THR A 412 4.62 25.94 -3.58
CA THR A 412 3.61 24.92 -3.91
C THR A 412 4.18 23.51 -3.69
N THR A 413 3.30 22.51 -3.59
CA THR A 413 3.66 21.09 -3.40
C THR A 413 4.35 20.44 -4.60
N SER A 414 4.34 21.10 -5.76
CA SER A 414 4.96 20.63 -7.01
C SER A 414 6.37 21.20 -7.27
N GLY A 415 6.85 22.11 -6.41
CA GLY A 415 8.17 22.72 -6.55
C GLY A 415 9.29 21.90 -5.90
N LYS A 416 10.54 22.25 -6.20
CA LYS A 416 11.72 21.72 -5.50
C LYS A 416 12.20 22.73 -4.46
N SER A 417 12.62 22.21 -3.31
CA SER A 417 13.32 23.00 -2.31
C SER A 417 14.65 23.51 -2.87
N LYS A 418 15.03 24.73 -2.49
CA LYS A 418 16.31 25.33 -2.85
C LYS A 418 17.20 25.36 -1.63
N VAL A 419 18.44 24.95 -1.80
CA VAL A 419 19.45 25.02 -0.74
C VAL A 419 20.58 25.91 -1.22
N ALA A 420 20.89 26.94 -0.44
CA ALA A 420 22.01 27.84 -0.67
C ALA A 420 23.05 27.67 0.43
N GLU A 421 24.33 27.76 0.09
CA GLU A 421 25.40 27.77 1.09
C GLU A 421 25.32 29.01 1.98
N GLY A 422 25.63 28.84 3.27
CA GLY A 422 25.61 29.90 4.27
C GLY A 422 24.30 29.99 5.06
N ALA A 423 24.27 30.92 6.02
CA ALA A 423 23.09 31.16 6.86
C ALA A 423 21.92 31.74 6.05
N CYS A 424 20.70 31.49 6.54
CA CYS A 424 19.54 32.31 6.17
C CYS A 424 19.54 33.61 7.00
#